data_AF-A0A6N2S8P3-F1
#
_entry.id   AF-A0A6N2S8P3-F1
#
_cell.length_a   1.000
_cell.length_b   1.000
_cell.length_c   1.000
_cell.angle_alpha   90.00
_cell.angle_beta   90.00
_cell.angle_gamma   90.00
#
_symmetry.space_group_name_H-M   'P 1'
#
loop_
_entity.id
_entity.type
_entity.pdbx_description
1 polymer ?
#
loop_
_entity_poly.entity_id
_entity_poly.type
_entity_poly.pdbx_seq_one_letter_code
_entity_poly.pdbx_strand_id
1 'polypeptide(L)'
;MNSDVNGQMSLLNLLGIEEDEPEKEEVTKKEETKKKEEIKSANSEKSNRKKFEVKKYKCPITVHGGPYSYIIEKDDDEEMSAVKVKNHILKTFPELKGILSPNMQEDGSCILHISYHETKLSQIKDQGIFTVKLGKTYVISDIGIEDAVMKWNAKFPQYAGCKFHYVNGKEHILIPFYDHEKTVLRTYQLPINVGFPGMIEQIGSSEEDAVSGAEIMTRYSKKHPEFKDCTFRYVENANMIIPLYFKEHYDADCMLKLPIKVATGGYHIEFSADDFNGNDIVTMEDIRKALEKQYPEYSKERTIMTYDKRHFVVAMLKSSEKGATIVSCRDGFHREVTENGVTEYRPYGKFELTGNNQLAFSLNTDQLKIPKKLLSDIIDRFRMDIHKECALQLFMTKDEKGYWLYEPKQRAVLNAVTFERNYNLEEEYVLVMDIHSHGTLPTFFSDIDNQDEKGIRLYMVVGDFSESDSNSFNIKLRAGMNGVFQDLPVEDFFA
;
A
#
# COMPACT_ATOMS: atom_id res chain seq x y z
N MET A 1 -17.45 29.28 -17.78
CA MET A 1 -18.28 28.06 -17.77
C MET A 1 -17.30 26.93 -18.02
N ASN A 2 -16.65 26.49 -16.95
CA ASN A 2 -15.60 25.47 -16.98
C ASN A 2 -16.26 24.13 -16.67
N SER A 3 -15.97 23.13 -17.49
CA SER A 3 -16.39 21.74 -17.30
C SER A 3 -15.14 20.88 -17.38
N ASP A 4 -14.48 20.73 -16.25
CA ASP A 4 -13.42 19.75 -16.02
C ASP A 4 -14.06 18.38 -15.75
N VAL A 5 -13.63 17.34 -16.45
CA VAL A 5 -13.87 15.93 -16.05
C VAL A 5 -12.61 15.13 -16.36
N ASN A 6 -11.78 14.97 -15.33
CA ASN A 6 -10.64 14.08 -15.23
C ASN A 6 -11.16 12.73 -14.66
N GLY A 7 -10.67 11.57 -15.10
CA GLY A 7 -11.10 10.29 -14.51
C GLY A 7 -10.46 9.05 -15.12
N GLN A 8 -9.37 8.58 -14.50
CA GLN A 8 -8.88 7.19 -14.64
C GLN A 8 -9.78 6.25 -13.84
N MET A 9 -10.10 5.06 -14.37
CA MET A 9 -10.79 4.02 -13.60
C MET A 9 -9.79 3.06 -12.94
N SER A 10 -9.72 3.09 -11.60
CA SER A 10 -8.93 2.15 -10.80
C SER A 10 -9.70 0.83 -10.58
N LEU A 11 -9.04 -0.21 -10.05
CA LEU A 11 -9.64 -1.50 -9.66
C LEU A 11 -10.84 -1.33 -8.68
N LEU A 12 -10.92 -0.16 -8.02
CA LEU A 12 -12.00 0.25 -7.13
C LEU A 12 -13.27 0.62 -7.92
N ASN A 13 -13.13 1.16 -9.13
CA ASN A 13 -14.25 1.52 -10.02
C ASN A 13 -14.90 0.29 -10.64
N LEU A 14 -14.17 -0.82 -10.78
CA LEU A 14 -14.73 -2.13 -11.16
C LEU A 14 -15.64 -2.71 -10.05
N LEU A 15 -15.52 -2.21 -8.81
CA LEU A 15 -16.27 -2.63 -7.62
C LEU A 15 -17.29 -1.56 -7.13
N GLY A 16 -17.35 -0.40 -7.79
CA GLY A 16 -18.36 0.65 -7.62
C GLY A 16 -18.20 1.59 -6.42
N ILE A 17 -16.99 2.10 -6.12
CA ILE A 17 -16.75 3.08 -5.04
C ILE A 17 -15.79 4.19 -5.55
N GLU A 18 -16.14 5.47 -5.33
CA GLU A 18 -15.41 6.67 -5.79
C GLU A 18 -14.37 7.18 -4.74
N GLU A 19 -13.25 7.77 -5.19
CA GLU A 19 -12.20 8.40 -4.36
C GLU A 19 -11.94 9.86 -4.80
N ASP A 20 -11.69 10.78 -3.84
CA ASP A 20 -11.32 12.20 -4.06
C ASP A 20 -9.79 12.44 -4.11
N GLU A 21 -9.31 13.22 -5.10
CA GLU A 21 -7.90 13.56 -5.33
C GLU A 21 -7.41 14.81 -4.54
N PRO A 22 -6.16 14.85 -4.02
CA PRO A 22 -5.50 16.08 -3.58
C PRO A 22 -4.37 16.56 -4.51
N GLU A 23 -4.26 17.88 -4.65
CA GLU A 23 -3.30 18.65 -5.48
C GLU A 23 -1.82 18.48 -5.10
N LYS A 24 -0.91 18.61 -6.08
CA LYS A 24 0.56 18.61 -5.92
C LYS A 24 1.18 19.94 -6.35
N GLU A 25 2.03 20.50 -5.50
CA GLU A 25 2.96 21.61 -5.80
C GLU A 25 4.35 21.10 -6.25
N GLU A 26 4.98 21.85 -7.17
CA GLU A 26 6.29 21.62 -7.78
C GLU A 26 7.46 22.18 -6.94
N VAL A 27 8.61 21.49 -6.92
CA VAL A 27 9.91 22.14 -6.63
C VAL A 27 11.03 21.56 -7.50
N THR A 28 11.66 22.45 -8.27
CA THR A 28 12.85 22.29 -9.12
C THR A 28 14.17 22.20 -8.33
N LYS A 29 15.12 21.37 -8.80
CA LYS A 29 16.54 21.39 -8.40
C LYS A 29 17.43 21.80 -9.58
N LYS A 30 18.51 22.54 -9.30
CA LYS A 30 19.65 22.78 -10.20
C LYS A 30 20.97 22.33 -9.57
N GLU A 31 21.87 22.00 -10.48
CA GLU A 31 23.15 21.29 -10.44
C GLU A 31 24.29 22.03 -9.70
N GLU A 32 25.34 21.31 -9.28
CA GLU A 32 26.64 21.31 -9.98
C GLU A 32 27.75 20.46 -9.30
N THR A 33 28.59 19.93 -10.19
CA THR A 33 29.71 18.97 -10.12
C THR A 33 31.10 19.49 -9.66
N LYS A 34 31.96 18.60 -9.11
CA LYS A 34 33.35 18.22 -9.58
C LYS A 34 34.16 17.46 -8.48
N LYS A 35 34.51 16.18 -8.71
CA LYS A 35 35.84 15.58 -9.07
C LYS A 35 37.02 15.89 -8.11
N LYS A 36 37.53 14.87 -7.37
CA LYS A 36 38.69 13.95 -7.65
C LYS A 36 40.06 14.69 -7.58
N GLU A 37 41.14 14.23 -6.94
CA GLU A 37 41.76 12.89 -6.86
C GLU A 37 43.03 12.90 -5.93
N GLU A 38 43.43 11.71 -5.42
CA GLU A 38 44.80 11.19 -5.18
C GLU A 38 45.74 11.74 -4.05
N ILE A 39 46.61 11.01 -3.29
CA ILE A 39 47.03 9.58 -3.17
C ILE A 39 48.10 9.40 -2.03
N LYS A 40 48.28 8.14 -1.53
CA LYS A 40 49.44 7.50 -0.81
C LYS A 40 49.67 7.86 0.68
N SER A 41 50.02 6.95 1.61
CA SER A 41 50.48 5.54 1.55
C SER A 41 50.43 4.84 2.94
N ALA A 42 50.22 3.52 2.90
CA ALA A 42 50.47 2.40 3.85
C ALA A 42 51.52 2.61 4.99
N ASN A 43 51.58 1.89 6.12
CA ASN A 43 50.98 0.66 6.65
C ASN A 43 51.35 0.56 8.16
N SER A 44 50.44 0.14 9.06
CA SER A 44 50.64 -0.91 10.10
C SER A 44 49.59 -0.86 11.22
N GLU A 45 48.92 -2.01 11.34
CA GLU A 45 47.99 -2.55 12.34
C GLU A 45 48.43 -2.33 13.81
N LYS A 46 47.61 -2.22 14.87
CA LYS A 46 46.21 -2.56 15.16
C LYS A 46 45.83 -1.89 16.50
N SER A 47 44.72 -1.16 16.56
CA SER A 47 43.77 -1.27 17.69
C SER A 47 42.38 -0.95 17.15
N ASN A 48 41.58 -2.00 16.97
CA ASN A 48 40.31 -1.95 16.26
C ASN A 48 39.23 -1.43 17.24
N ARG A 49 39.13 -0.11 17.40
CA ARG A 49 37.88 0.54 17.78
C ARG A 49 37.26 1.07 16.50
N LYS A 50 36.28 0.34 15.93
CA LYS A 50 35.36 0.92 14.95
C LYS A 50 34.73 2.15 15.63
N LYS A 51 35.24 3.35 15.34
CA LYS A 51 34.54 4.59 15.60
C LYS A 51 33.27 4.50 14.78
N PHE A 52 32.14 4.21 15.42
CA PHE A 52 30.85 4.46 14.82
C PHE A 52 30.82 5.95 14.51
N GLU A 53 30.81 6.28 13.24
CA GLU A 53 30.62 7.65 12.78
C GLU A 53 29.22 8.04 13.22
N VAL A 54 29.14 8.94 14.21
CA VAL A 54 27.86 9.36 14.77
C VAL A 54 27.17 10.18 13.70
N LYS A 55 26.13 9.63 13.07
CA LYS A 55 25.30 10.34 12.09
C LYS A 55 24.78 11.63 12.73
N LYS A 56 24.96 12.72 12.00
CA LYS A 56 24.63 14.08 12.42
C LYS A 56 23.45 14.59 11.60
N TYR A 57 22.57 15.35 12.24
CA TYR A 57 21.33 15.85 11.69
C TYR A 57 21.29 17.38 11.82
N LYS A 58 20.78 18.05 10.80
CA LYS A 58 20.60 19.51 10.81
C LYS A 58 19.25 19.86 11.41
N CYS A 59 19.20 20.98 12.12
CA CYS A 59 17.94 21.59 12.55
C CYS A 59 17.29 22.35 11.38
N PRO A 60 15.96 22.58 11.41
CA PRO A 60 15.02 22.12 12.43
C PRO A 60 14.75 20.61 12.35
N ILE A 61 14.54 19.97 13.51
CA ILE A 61 14.16 18.54 13.57
C ILE A 61 12.70 18.44 14.01
N THR A 62 11.85 17.94 13.13
CA THR A 62 10.46 17.60 13.46
C THR A 62 10.42 16.30 14.25
N VAL A 63 9.86 16.35 15.46
CA VAL A 63 9.65 15.19 16.32
C VAL A 63 8.19 14.76 16.22
N HIS A 64 8.00 13.51 15.81
CA HIS A 64 6.72 12.84 15.62
C HIS A 64 6.50 11.83 16.74
N GLY A 65 5.60 12.12 17.67
CA GLY A 65 5.33 11.30 18.86
C GLY A 65 3.91 11.44 19.38
N GLY A 66 2.94 11.71 18.49
CA GLY A 66 1.55 11.94 18.85
C GLY A 66 1.42 13.11 19.83
N PRO A 67 0.96 12.90 21.07
CA PRO A 67 0.84 13.98 22.05
C PRO A 67 2.19 14.63 22.43
N TYR A 68 3.31 14.02 22.05
CA TYR A 68 4.67 14.50 22.30
C TYR A 68 5.33 15.14 21.07
N SER A 69 4.57 15.42 20.01
CA SER A 69 5.11 16.03 18.78
C SER A 69 5.48 17.51 18.97
N TYR A 70 6.64 17.92 18.45
CA TYR A 70 7.13 19.31 18.45
C TYR A 70 8.33 19.47 17.51
N ILE A 71 8.73 20.72 17.23
CA ILE A 71 9.92 21.04 16.41
C ILE A 71 11.07 21.51 17.31
N ILE A 72 12.29 21.03 17.01
CA ILE A 72 13.53 21.49 17.67
C ILE A 72 14.17 22.58 16.78
N GLU A 73 14.07 23.84 17.22
CA GLU A 73 14.38 25.06 16.44
C GLU A 73 15.79 25.67 16.69
N LYS A 74 16.83 24.88 17.00
CA LYS A 74 18.15 25.48 17.36
C LYS A 74 19.05 25.84 16.16
N ASP A 75 19.71 27.00 16.29
CA ASP A 75 20.47 27.79 15.31
C ASP A 75 21.25 27.03 14.19
N ASP A 76 21.21 27.64 13.00
CA ASP A 76 21.46 27.16 11.63
C ASP A 76 22.75 26.36 11.32
N ASP A 77 23.63 26.12 12.31
CA ASP A 77 24.91 25.42 12.13
C ASP A 77 25.17 24.28 13.15
N GLU A 78 24.29 24.04 14.14
CA GLU A 78 24.56 23.02 15.16
C GLU A 78 24.12 21.61 14.71
N GLU A 79 25.10 20.78 14.35
CA GLU A 79 24.85 19.38 14.06
C GLU A 79 24.40 18.61 15.32
N MET A 80 23.20 18.03 15.26
CA MET A 80 22.59 17.22 16.31
C MET A 80 22.90 15.74 16.11
N SER A 81 23.33 15.05 17.17
CA SER A 81 23.40 13.58 17.17
C SER A 81 22.10 12.99 17.70
N ALA A 82 21.81 11.73 17.39
CA ALA A 82 20.65 11.02 17.95
C ALA A 82 20.62 11.06 19.50
N VAL A 83 21.79 11.06 20.15
CA VAL A 83 21.90 11.20 21.61
C VAL A 83 21.50 12.60 22.08
N LYS A 84 21.94 13.66 21.38
CA LYS A 84 21.51 15.04 21.68
C LYS A 84 20.00 15.21 21.49
N VAL A 85 19.43 14.65 20.43
CA VAL A 85 17.98 14.65 20.16
C VAL A 85 17.23 13.96 21.31
N LYS A 86 17.64 12.75 21.69
CA LYS A 86 17.06 12.03 22.84
C LYS A 86 17.09 12.85 24.13
N ASN A 87 18.23 13.50 24.42
CA ASN A 87 18.37 14.33 25.61
C ASN A 87 17.47 15.58 25.55
N HIS A 88 17.29 16.18 24.37
CA HIS A 88 16.37 17.30 24.18
C HIS A 88 14.92 16.87 24.46
N ILE A 89 14.52 15.71 23.95
CA ILE A 89 13.19 15.12 24.18
C ILE A 89 12.99 14.85 25.67
N LEU A 90 13.93 14.17 26.33
CA LEU A 90 13.82 13.86 27.77
C LEU A 90 13.91 15.08 28.68
N LYS A 91 14.51 16.19 28.21
CA LYS A 91 14.44 17.48 28.91
C LYS A 91 13.04 18.10 28.81
N THR A 92 12.38 17.92 27.68
CA THR A 92 11.04 18.46 27.39
C THR A 92 9.93 17.61 28.02
N PHE A 93 10.08 16.28 27.97
CA PHE A 93 9.17 15.27 28.51
C PHE A 93 9.91 14.29 29.42
N PRO A 94 10.27 14.69 30.66
CA PRO A 94 11.03 13.86 31.59
C PRO A 94 10.33 12.54 31.96
N GLU A 95 8.99 12.53 31.92
CA GLU A 95 8.17 11.35 32.21
C GLU A 95 8.38 10.18 31.25
N LEU A 96 8.95 10.41 30.07
CA LEU A 96 9.23 9.36 29.08
C LEU A 96 10.55 8.62 29.33
N LYS A 97 11.27 8.97 30.41
CA LYS A 97 12.55 8.35 30.74
C LYS A 97 12.37 6.85 31.02
N GLY A 98 13.07 6.03 30.25
CA GLY A 98 13.05 4.57 30.38
C GLY A 98 12.06 3.85 29.46
N ILE A 99 11.09 4.57 28.90
CA ILE A 99 10.09 4.02 27.96
C ILE A 99 10.23 4.57 26.53
N LEU A 100 11.10 5.56 26.32
CA LEU A 100 11.32 6.22 25.02
C LEU A 100 12.49 5.64 24.21
N SER A 101 12.18 5.33 22.95
CA SER A 101 13.13 4.98 21.90
C SER A 101 12.94 5.89 20.68
N PRO A 102 13.77 6.94 20.50
CA PRO A 102 13.71 7.79 19.32
C PRO A 102 14.34 7.10 18.11
N ASN A 103 13.70 7.23 16.95
CA ASN A 103 14.12 6.68 15.68
C ASN A 103 14.28 7.80 14.63
N MET A 104 15.51 8.09 14.26
CA MET A 104 15.83 9.11 13.27
C MET A 104 15.56 8.58 11.86
N GLN A 105 14.81 9.35 11.08
CA GLN A 105 14.46 9.04 9.70
C GLN A 105 15.52 9.55 8.72
N GLU A 106 15.42 9.12 7.46
CA GLU A 106 16.35 9.55 6.40
C GLU A 106 16.19 11.03 6.03
N ASP A 107 14.97 11.56 6.13
CA ASP A 107 14.64 12.97 5.89
C ASP A 107 15.08 13.92 7.03
N GLY A 108 15.66 13.38 8.10
CA GLY A 108 16.12 14.13 9.27
C GLY A 108 15.09 14.30 10.38
N SER A 109 13.84 13.87 10.16
CA SER A 109 12.80 13.83 11.20
C SER A 109 13.07 12.73 12.24
N CYS A 110 12.36 12.79 13.37
CA CYS A 110 12.50 11.83 14.45
C CYS A 110 11.13 11.26 14.85
N ILE A 111 10.96 9.95 14.72
CA ILE A 111 9.76 9.23 15.18
C ILE A 111 10.02 8.68 16.58
N LEU A 112 9.09 8.91 17.51
CA LEU A 112 9.18 8.41 18.88
C LEU A 112 8.44 7.08 19.01
N HIS A 113 9.14 6.04 19.43
CA HIS A 113 8.51 4.81 19.90
C HIS A 113 8.46 4.84 21.44
N ILE A 114 7.25 4.74 22.00
CA ILE A 114 7.01 4.80 23.44
C ILE A 114 6.38 3.50 23.90
N SER A 115 7.06 2.77 24.77
CA SER A 115 6.60 1.47 25.29
C SER A 115 5.96 1.63 26.66
N TYR A 116 4.64 1.85 26.70
CA TYR A 116 3.92 1.96 27.96
C TYR A 116 3.80 0.61 28.68
N HIS A 117 3.79 0.67 30.01
CA HIS A 117 3.59 -0.49 30.88
C HIS A 117 2.50 -0.19 31.89
N GLU A 118 1.47 -1.04 31.94
CA GLU A 118 0.36 -0.87 32.87
C GLU A 118 0.84 -0.99 34.32
N THR A 119 0.48 -0.01 35.15
CA THR A 119 0.58 -0.09 36.61
C THR A 119 -0.83 -0.04 37.17
N LYS A 120 -1.22 -1.10 37.89
CA LYS A 120 -2.54 -1.12 38.53
C LYS A 120 -2.58 -0.04 39.61
N LEU A 121 -3.61 0.82 39.57
CA LEU A 121 -3.74 1.94 40.50
C LEU A 121 -3.71 1.49 41.97
N SER A 122 -4.26 0.31 42.27
CA SER A 122 -4.25 -0.31 43.61
C SER A 122 -2.85 -0.68 44.13
N GLN A 123 -1.83 -0.72 43.28
CA GLN A 123 -0.44 -1.04 43.65
C GLN A 123 0.37 0.21 43.98
N ILE A 124 -0.15 1.40 43.66
CA ILE A 124 0.53 2.67 43.87
C ILE A 124 0.19 3.15 45.29
N LYS A 125 1.20 3.55 46.06
CA LYS A 125 0.99 4.15 47.37
C LYS A 125 0.39 5.54 47.18
N ASP A 126 -0.81 5.76 47.71
CA ASP A 126 -1.53 7.02 47.61
C ASP A 126 -0.99 8.05 48.61
N GLN A 127 0.21 8.57 48.35
CA GLN A 127 0.88 9.55 49.20
C GLN A 127 1.59 10.59 48.34
N GLY A 128 1.10 11.83 48.36
CA GLY A 128 1.70 12.96 47.66
C GLY A 128 0.79 13.55 46.59
N ILE A 129 1.36 14.40 45.75
CA ILE A 129 0.66 15.04 44.63
C ILE A 129 0.75 14.13 43.41
N PHE A 130 -0.39 13.82 42.80
CA PHE A 130 -0.49 13.03 41.59
C PHE A 130 -0.79 13.91 40.39
N THR A 131 -0.06 13.68 39.30
CA THR A 131 -0.27 14.39 38.04
C THR A 131 -0.63 13.40 36.95
N VAL A 132 -1.83 13.51 36.37
CA VAL A 132 -2.16 12.79 35.13
C VAL A 132 -1.71 13.65 33.96
N LYS A 133 -0.81 13.13 33.11
CA LYS A 133 -0.15 13.90 32.05
C LYS A 133 -0.06 13.11 30.74
N LEU A 134 -0.40 13.78 29.64
CA LEU A 134 -0.23 13.29 28.28
C LEU A 134 0.23 14.44 27.38
N GLY A 135 1.47 14.38 26.89
CA GLY A 135 2.07 15.48 26.14
C GLY A 135 2.21 16.75 26.98
N LYS A 136 1.69 17.87 26.46
CA LYS A 136 1.64 19.17 27.16
C LYS A 136 0.41 19.32 28.06
N THR A 137 -0.52 18.37 28.00
CA THR A 137 -1.79 18.41 28.72
C THR A 137 -1.66 17.66 30.04
N TYR A 138 -2.11 18.28 31.13
CA TYR A 138 -2.04 17.66 32.45
C TYR A 138 -3.18 18.10 33.37
N VAL A 139 -3.36 17.34 34.46
CA VAL A 139 -4.25 17.63 35.58
C VAL A 139 -3.54 17.20 36.87
N ILE A 140 -3.69 17.99 37.93
CA ILE A 140 -2.99 17.78 39.21
C ILE A 140 -4.03 17.53 40.31
N SER A 141 -3.72 16.62 41.23
CA SER A 141 -4.45 16.39 42.46
C SER A 141 -3.50 16.23 43.65
N ASP A 142 -3.81 16.93 44.73
CA ASP A 142 -3.22 16.78 46.06
C ASP A 142 -4.06 15.91 47.00
N ILE A 143 -5.22 15.43 46.53
CA ILE A 143 -6.16 14.60 47.30
C ILE A 143 -5.77 13.11 47.19
N GLY A 144 -5.32 12.67 46.01
CA GLY A 144 -4.89 11.29 45.77
C GLY A 144 -5.08 10.85 44.32
N ILE A 145 -4.77 9.58 44.06
CA ILE A 145 -4.82 8.96 42.72
C ILE A 145 -6.22 9.00 42.13
N GLU A 146 -7.24 8.63 42.91
CA GLU A 146 -8.62 8.53 42.42
C GLU A 146 -9.15 9.89 41.97
N ASP A 147 -8.91 10.94 42.75
CA ASP A 147 -9.30 12.32 42.38
C ASP A 147 -8.53 12.80 41.13
N ALA A 148 -7.23 12.47 41.01
CA ALA A 148 -6.46 12.80 39.82
C ALA A 148 -7.06 12.18 38.55
N VAL A 149 -7.42 10.89 38.62
CA VAL A 149 -8.05 10.15 37.51
C VAL A 149 -9.47 10.68 37.24
N MET A 150 -10.25 10.99 38.26
CA MET A 150 -11.58 11.58 38.10
C MET A 150 -11.51 12.94 37.40
N LYS A 151 -10.61 13.83 37.83
CA LYS A 151 -10.42 15.13 37.17
C LYS A 151 -9.93 14.98 35.73
N TRP A 152 -9.05 14.00 35.46
CA TRP A 152 -8.62 13.68 34.10
C TRP A 152 -9.80 13.24 33.23
N ASN A 153 -10.59 12.27 33.68
CA ASN A 153 -11.73 11.74 32.93
C ASN A 153 -12.86 12.75 32.77
N ALA A 154 -13.05 13.65 33.74
CA ALA A 154 -13.99 14.76 33.62
C ALA A 154 -13.57 15.75 32.52
N LYS A 155 -12.26 15.98 32.37
CA LYS A 155 -11.71 16.85 31.33
C LYS A 155 -11.60 16.16 29.96
N PHE A 156 -11.32 14.85 29.98
CA PHE A 156 -11.13 14.01 28.79
C PHE A 156 -11.95 12.73 28.91
N PRO A 157 -13.28 12.79 28.68
CA PRO A 157 -14.17 11.63 28.79
C PRO A 157 -13.77 10.44 27.90
N GLN A 158 -13.04 10.70 26.82
CA GLN A 158 -12.52 9.68 25.92
C GLN A 158 -11.38 8.83 26.52
N TYR A 159 -10.90 9.15 27.73
CA TYR A 159 -9.93 8.34 28.49
C TYR A 159 -10.57 7.59 29.66
N ALA A 160 -11.90 7.61 29.79
CA ALA A 160 -12.60 6.80 30.76
C ALA A 160 -12.30 5.31 30.55
N GLY A 161 -11.81 4.63 31.59
CA GLY A 161 -11.43 3.22 31.53
C GLY A 161 -10.08 2.92 30.87
N CYS A 162 -9.26 3.93 30.56
CA CYS A 162 -7.90 3.71 30.06
C CYS A 162 -6.97 3.10 31.13
N LYS A 163 -5.82 2.60 30.66
CA LYS A 163 -4.73 2.12 31.52
C LYS A 163 -3.78 3.27 31.85
N PHE A 164 -3.00 3.10 32.90
CA PHE A 164 -2.01 4.09 33.32
C PHE A 164 -0.61 3.49 33.40
N HIS A 165 0.36 4.21 32.84
CA HIS A 165 1.77 3.99 33.11
C HIS A 165 2.21 4.93 34.23
N TYR A 166 2.71 4.37 35.32
CA TYR A 166 3.11 5.15 36.49
C TYR A 166 4.61 5.41 36.52
N VAL A 167 4.97 6.68 36.68
CA VAL A 167 6.35 7.14 36.81
C VAL A 167 6.56 7.64 38.24
N ASN A 168 7.34 6.87 38.99
CA ASN A 168 7.68 7.22 40.37
C ASN A 168 8.70 8.38 40.40
N GLY A 169 8.36 9.47 41.09
CA GLY A 169 9.16 10.68 41.17
C GLY A 169 8.56 11.69 42.16
N LYS A 170 9.06 12.92 42.17
CA LYS A 170 8.60 13.98 43.11
C LYS A 170 7.13 14.39 42.94
N GLU A 171 6.58 14.24 41.73
CA GLU A 171 5.22 14.70 41.36
C GLU A 171 4.30 13.55 40.88
N HIS A 172 4.66 12.30 41.20
CA HIS A 172 3.92 11.06 40.86
C HIS A 172 3.09 11.13 39.56
N ILE A 173 3.70 10.78 38.43
CA ILE A 173 3.07 11.00 37.12
C ILE A 173 2.34 9.74 36.67
N LEU A 174 1.10 9.90 36.20
CA LEU A 174 0.28 8.88 35.57
C LEU A 174 0.10 9.24 34.09
N ILE A 175 0.59 8.40 33.20
CA ILE A 175 0.42 8.59 31.75
C ILE A 175 -0.74 7.68 31.28
N PRO A 176 -1.88 8.24 30.84
CA PRO A 176 -2.99 7.46 30.35
C PRO A 176 -2.66 6.88 28.96
N PHE A 177 -2.97 5.61 28.74
CA PHE A 177 -2.77 4.95 27.45
C PHE A 177 -3.80 3.83 27.22
N TYR A 178 -3.93 3.43 25.96
CA TYR A 178 -4.72 2.27 25.55
C TYR A 178 -3.79 1.16 25.08
N ASP A 179 -4.14 -0.07 25.44
CA ASP A 179 -3.47 -1.27 24.96
C ASP A 179 -4.03 -1.69 23.59
N HIS A 180 -3.36 -2.64 22.95
CA HIS A 180 -3.89 -3.28 21.76
C HIS A 180 -5.08 -4.18 22.13
N GLU A 181 -6.29 -3.72 21.85
CA GLU A 181 -7.50 -4.54 21.88
C GLU A 181 -7.95 -4.88 20.46
N LYS A 182 -8.67 -5.98 20.29
CA LYS A 182 -9.25 -6.33 18.99
C LYS A 182 -10.27 -5.26 18.62
N THR A 183 -9.93 -4.41 17.65
CA THR A 183 -10.82 -3.40 17.12
C THR A 183 -11.93 -4.07 16.31
N VAL A 184 -13.17 -3.69 16.57
CA VAL A 184 -14.31 -4.08 15.72
C VAL A 184 -14.23 -3.24 14.44
N LEU A 185 -13.97 -3.88 13.32
CA LEU A 185 -13.86 -3.23 12.03
C LEU A 185 -15.24 -2.78 11.57
N ARG A 186 -15.34 -1.51 11.20
CA ARG A 186 -16.59 -0.84 10.83
C ARG A 186 -16.31 0.39 9.97
N THR A 187 -17.35 0.91 9.35
CA THR A 187 -17.37 2.30 8.86
C THR A 187 -17.74 3.27 9.99
N TYR A 188 -17.26 4.50 9.85
CA TYR A 188 -17.47 5.58 10.78
C TYR A 188 -18.08 6.76 10.04
N GLN A 189 -19.15 7.30 10.61
CA GLN A 189 -19.83 8.48 10.07
C GLN A 189 -18.89 9.69 10.14
N LEU A 190 -18.86 10.45 9.06
CA LEU A 190 -18.09 11.68 8.98
C LEU A 190 -18.96 12.90 9.32
N PRO A 191 -18.35 13.97 9.86
CA PRO A 191 -16.95 14.08 10.24
C PRO A 191 -16.63 13.39 11.59
N ILE A 192 -15.40 12.91 11.75
CA ILE A 192 -14.94 12.21 12.96
C ILE A 192 -13.68 12.86 13.54
N ASN A 193 -13.60 12.92 14.87
CA ASN A 193 -12.43 13.45 15.57
C ASN A 193 -11.37 12.36 15.75
N VAL A 194 -10.11 12.70 15.48
CA VAL A 194 -8.97 11.81 15.57
C VAL A 194 -7.83 12.51 16.32
N GLY A 195 -7.19 11.80 17.25
CA GLY A 195 -5.93 12.26 17.86
C GLY A 195 -5.92 12.22 19.39
N PHE A 196 -5.29 13.22 20.00
CA PHE A 196 -4.98 13.26 21.43
C PHE A 196 -5.39 14.59 22.07
N PRO A 197 -5.52 14.67 23.41
CA PRO A 197 -5.74 15.92 24.12
C PRO A 197 -4.73 17.03 23.73
N GLY A 198 -5.23 18.11 23.13
CA GLY A 198 -4.41 19.22 22.63
C GLY A 198 -3.93 19.07 21.18
N MET A 199 -4.22 17.93 20.54
CA MET A 199 -3.93 17.60 19.14
C MET A 199 -5.09 16.77 18.57
N ILE A 200 -6.27 17.39 18.46
CA ILE A 200 -7.46 16.78 17.86
C ILE A 200 -7.62 17.37 16.47
N GLU A 201 -7.71 16.50 15.47
CA GLU A 201 -8.04 16.85 14.10
C GLU A 201 -9.36 16.22 13.71
N GLN A 202 -10.14 16.93 12.90
CA GLN A 202 -11.36 16.40 12.31
C GLN A 202 -11.04 15.85 10.93
N ILE A 203 -11.47 14.62 10.65
CA ILE A 203 -11.35 13.98 9.34
C ILE A 203 -12.73 13.92 8.70
N GLY A 204 -12.76 14.19 7.39
CA GLY A 204 -13.96 14.20 6.56
C GLY A 204 -14.72 15.53 6.61
N SER A 205 -15.66 15.67 5.69
CA SER A 205 -16.64 16.76 5.66
C SER A 205 -18.04 16.24 6.01
N SER A 206 -19.02 17.14 6.09
CA SER A 206 -20.44 16.77 6.22
C SER A 206 -21.07 16.26 4.92
N GLU A 207 -20.34 16.29 3.80
CA GLU A 207 -20.79 15.81 2.49
C GLU A 207 -20.41 14.34 2.25
N GLU A 208 -19.47 13.81 3.02
CA GLU A 208 -19.11 12.40 3.01
C GLU A 208 -19.94 11.63 4.05
N ASP A 209 -20.54 10.51 3.66
CA ASP A 209 -21.39 9.72 4.57
C ASP A 209 -20.54 8.98 5.63
N ALA A 210 -19.77 7.98 5.20
CA ALA A 210 -18.99 7.15 6.10
C ALA A 210 -17.78 6.50 5.41
N VAL A 211 -16.70 6.31 6.17
CA VAL A 211 -15.47 5.68 5.68
C VAL A 211 -14.96 4.64 6.67
N SER A 212 -14.10 3.74 6.21
CA SER A 212 -13.51 2.73 7.09
C SER A 212 -12.47 3.34 8.04
N GLY A 213 -12.22 2.65 9.15
CA GLY A 213 -11.15 3.05 10.07
C GLY A 213 -9.75 3.07 9.45
N ALA A 214 -9.49 2.16 8.50
CA ALA A 214 -8.21 2.12 7.78
C ALA A 214 -8.02 3.37 6.92
N GLU A 215 -9.07 3.83 6.25
CA GLU A 215 -9.03 5.07 5.45
C GLU A 215 -8.80 6.31 6.33
N ILE A 216 -9.47 6.37 7.49
CA ILE A 216 -9.24 7.44 8.47
C ILE A 216 -7.77 7.49 8.91
N MET A 217 -7.18 6.33 9.22
CA MET A 217 -5.77 6.26 9.59
C MET A 217 -4.83 6.62 8.45
N THR A 218 -5.14 6.23 7.22
CA THR A 218 -4.40 6.66 6.01
C THR A 218 -4.39 8.18 5.92
N ARG A 219 -5.56 8.83 6.01
CA ARG A 219 -5.69 10.29 5.95
C ARG A 219 -4.95 10.98 7.11
N TYR A 220 -5.09 10.48 8.33
CA TYR A 220 -4.41 11.01 9.51
C TYR A 220 -2.88 10.91 9.40
N SER A 221 -2.37 9.78 8.90
CA SER A 221 -0.93 9.51 8.79
C SER A 221 -0.20 10.42 7.80
N LYS A 222 -0.92 11.09 6.88
CA LYS A 222 -0.32 12.09 5.96
C LYS A 222 0.35 13.24 6.71
N LYS A 223 -0.21 13.66 7.85
CA LYS A 223 0.38 14.69 8.74
C LYS A 223 1.12 14.09 9.94
N HIS A 224 0.77 12.86 10.32
CA HIS A 224 1.33 12.15 11.46
C HIS A 224 1.95 10.82 11.03
N PRO A 225 3.12 10.84 10.37
CA PRO A 225 3.77 9.66 9.79
C PRO A 225 4.11 8.58 10.83
N GLU A 226 4.18 8.92 12.12
CA GLU A 226 4.39 7.96 13.20
C GLU A 226 3.23 6.96 13.38
N PHE A 227 2.06 7.24 12.79
CA PHE A 227 0.90 6.34 12.78
C PHE A 227 0.67 5.66 11.42
N LYS A 228 1.67 5.68 10.53
CA LYS A 228 1.60 4.90 9.29
C LYS A 228 1.51 3.40 9.62
N ASP A 229 0.59 2.70 8.97
CA ASP A 229 0.32 1.26 9.15
C ASP A 229 -0.01 0.87 10.61
N CYS A 230 -0.49 1.84 11.40
CA CYS A 230 -0.87 1.65 12.78
C CYS A 230 -2.38 1.45 12.95
N THR A 231 -2.75 0.73 14.01
CA THR A 231 -4.13 0.56 14.43
C THR A 231 -4.61 1.74 15.27
N PHE A 232 -5.86 1.68 15.70
CA PHE A 232 -6.50 2.71 16.50
C PHE A 232 -7.56 2.10 17.44
N ARG A 233 -7.97 2.91 18.43
CA ARG A 233 -9.13 2.65 19.28
C ARG A 233 -10.24 3.64 18.92
N TYR A 234 -11.44 3.13 18.69
CA TYR A 234 -12.63 3.96 18.66
C TYR A 234 -13.24 4.07 20.05
N VAL A 235 -13.61 5.30 20.44
CA VAL A 235 -14.18 5.63 21.74
C VAL A 235 -15.60 6.14 21.51
N GLU A 236 -16.57 5.23 21.64
CA GLU A 236 -17.98 5.43 21.21
C GLU A 236 -18.64 6.63 21.91
N ASN A 237 -18.47 6.77 23.23
CA ASN A 237 -19.08 7.84 24.03
C ASN A 237 -18.58 9.25 23.66
N ALA A 238 -17.40 9.34 23.05
CA ALA A 238 -16.81 10.61 22.60
C ALA A 238 -16.87 10.77 21.08
N ASN A 239 -17.38 9.76 20.35
CA ASN A 239 -17.29 9.64 18.90
C ASN A 239 -15.90 10.03 18.35
N MET A 240 -14.85 9.40 18.90
CA MET A 240 -13.47 9.81 18.65
C MET A 240 -12.57 8.60 18.41
N ILE A 241 -11.60 8.75 17.51
CA ILE A 241 -10.56 7.77 17.24
C ILE A 241 -9.25 8.20 17.90
N ILE A 242 -8.62 7.27 18.61
CA ILE A 242 -7.31 7.44 19.22
C ILE A 242 -6.32 6.52 18.50
N PRO A 243 -5.35 7.07 17.74
CA PRO A 243 -4.28 6.31 17.11
C PRO A 243 -3.44 5.53 18.14
N LEU A 244 -3.03 4.31 17.82
CA LEU A 244 -2.19 3.47 18.69
C LEU A 244 -0.94 2.99 17.96
N TYR A 245 0.21 2.94 18.65
CA TYR A 245 1.50 2.48 18.10
C TYR A 245 1.62 0.96 17.96
N PHE A 246 0.58 0.31 17.45
CA PHE A 246 0.58 -1.11 17.13
C PHE A 246 0.30 -1.29 15.66
N LYS A 247 0.98 -2.25 15.03
CA LYS A 247 0.76 -2.56 13.62
C LYS A 247 -0.68 -3.02 13.40
N GLU A 248 -1.31 -2.56 12.33
CA GLU A 248 -2.61 -3.06 11.91
C GLU A 248 -2.56 -4.57 11.61
N HIS A 249 -3.61 -5.30 12.01
CA HIS A 249 -3.75 -6.73 11.71
C HIS A 249 -5.22 -7.07 11.43
N TYR A 250 -5.45 -7.70 10.27
CA TYR A 250 -6.76 -8.16 9.83
C TYR A 250 -6.72 -9.68 9.67
N ASP A 251 -7.04 -10.41 10.75
CA ASP A 251 -7.02 -11.88 10.77
C ASP A 251 -8.44 -12.47 10.82
N ALA A 252 -8.53 -13.81 10.77
CA ALA A 252 -9.79 -14.55 10.79
C ALA A 252 -10.66 -14.27 12.04
N ASP A 253 -10.05 -13.82 13.13
CA ASP A 253 -10.74 -13.55 14.40
C ASP A 253 -11.15 -12.07 14.54
N CYS A 254 -10.96 -11.26 13.50
CA CYS A 254 -11.46 -9.89 13.49
C CYS A 254 -12.99 -9.88 13.60
N MET A 255 -13.48 -8.99 14.46
CA MET A 255 -14.90 -8.72 14.62
C MET A 255 -15.31 -7.64 13.62
N LEU A 256 -16.39 -7.88 12.91
CA LEU A 256 -16.93 -7.05 11.85
C LEU A 256 -18.28 -6.50 12.27
N LYS A 257 -18.48 -5.19 12.15
CA LYS A 257 -19.79 -4.57 12.33
C LYS A 257 -20.60 -4.71 11.03
N LEU A 258 -21.89 -4.98 11.17
CA LEU A 258 -22.85 -4.99 10.06
C LEU A 258 -23.51 -3.61 9.89
N PRO A 259 -23.99 -3.25 8.69
CA PRO A 259 -24.00 -4.06 7.46
C PRO A 259 -22.63 -4.20 6.81
N ILE A 260 -22.40 -5.31 6.12
CA ILE A 260 -21.15 -5.52 5.38
C ILE A 260 -21.40 -6.14 4.01
N LYS A 261 -20.68 -5.63 3.01
CA LYS A 261 -20.69 -6.15 1.65
C LYS A 261 -19.69 -7.30 1.54
N VAL A 262 -20.10 -8.38 0.90
CA VAL A 262 -19.27 -9.52 0.57
C VAL A 262 -19.18 -9.64 -0.94
N ALA A 263 -18.00 -9.43 -1.49
CA ALA A 263 -17.69 -9.68 -2.88
C ALA A 263 -17.43 -11.18 -3.09
N THR A 264 -18.25 -11.78 -3.96
CA THR A 264 -18.01 -13.10 -4.53
C THR A 264 -17.49 -12.93 -5.96
N GLY A 265 -17.01 -14.01 -6.58
CA GLY A 265 -16.43 -13.95 -7.93
C GLY A 265 -17.37 -13.42 -9.03
N GLY A 266 -18.68 -13.31 -8.78
CA GLY A 266 -19.65 -12.84 -9.78
C GLY A 266 -20.69 -11.81 -9.28
N TYR A 267 -20.79 -11.55 -7.98
CA TYR A 267 -21.79 -10.63 -7.43
C TYR A 267 -21.41 -10.16 -6.02
N HIS A 268 -22.16 -9.20 -5.49
CA HIS A 268 -22.02 -8.73 -4.13
C HIS A 268 -23.22 -9.13 -3.30
N ILE A 269 -22.98 -9.70 -2.13
CA ILE A 269 -24.03 -9.98 -1.13
C ILE A 269 -23.86 -8.95 -0.01
N GLU A 270 -24.95 -8.32 0.39
CA GLU A 270 -24.97 -7.48 1.59
C GLU A 270 -25.54 -8.26 2.75
N PHE A 271 -24.83 -8.26 3.87
CA PHE A 271 -25.25 -8.90 5.11
C PHE A 271 -25.63 -7.84 6.14
N SER A 272 -26.74 -8.06 6.82
CA SER A 272 -27.31 -7.19 7.84
C SER A 272 -27.51 -7.94 9.15
N ALA A 273 -27.84 -7.23 10.24
CA ALA A 273 -28.08 -7.87 11.54
C ALA A 273 -29.21 -8.92 11.50
N ASP A 274 -30.19 -8.75 10.60
CA ASP A 274 -31.32 -9.67 10.45
C ASP A 274 -30.86 -11.06 9.97
N ASP A 275 -29.79 -11.13 9.20
CA ASP A 275 -29.18 -12.38 8.73
C ASP A 275 -28.50 -13.17 9.86
N PHE A 276 -28.28 -12.52 11.02
CA PHE A 276 -27.57 -13.08 12.18
C PHE A 276 -28.39 -13.01 13.47
N ASN A 277 -29.72 -13.12 13.38
CA ASN A 277 -30.66 -13.10 14.51
C ASN A 277 -30.56 -11.80 15.34
N GLY A 278 -30.35 -10.66 14.68
CA GLY A 278 -30.20 -9.35 15.32
C GLY A 278 -28.81 -9.06 15.87
N ASN A 279 -27.83 -9.96 15.71
CA ASN A 279 -26.44 -9.68 16.08
C ASN A 279 -25.80 -8.79 15.01
N ASP A 280 -25.31 -7.62 15.42
CA ASP A 280 -24.71 -6.64 14.53
C ASP A 280 -23.17 -6.67 14.53
N ILE A 281 -22.56 -7.57 15.30
CA ILE A 281 -21.13 -7.86 15.31
C ILE A 281 -20.94 -9.35 15.04
N VAL A 282 -20.17 -9.65 14.00
CA VAL A 282 -19.95 -11.01 13.50
C VAL A 282 -18.48 -11.26 13.19
N THR A 283 -18.07 -12.53 13.10
CA THR A 283 -16.74 -12.90 12.60
C THR A 283 -16.78 -13.19 11.10
N MET A 284 -15.62 -13.25 10.45
CA MET A 284 -15.54 -13.72 9.05
C MET A 284 -16.05 -15.16 8.88
N GLU A 285 -15.90 -16.01 9.90
CA GLU A 285 -16.41 -17.39 9.87
C GLU A 285 -17.95 -17.43 9.97
N ASP A 286 -18.56 -16.50 10.71
CA ASP A 286 -20.02 -16.39 10.75
C ASP A 286 -20.57 -15.97 9.39
N ILE A 287 -19.93 -14.98 8.74
CA ILE A 287 -20.26 -14.57 7.37
C ILE A 287 -20.09 -15.76 6.42
N ARG A 288 -19.00 -16.53 6.51
CA ARG A 288 -18.76 -17.71 5.68
C ARG A 288 -19.84 -18.78 5.85
N LYS A 289 -20.29 -19.04 7.08
CA LYS A 289 -21.40 -19.96 7.35
C LYS A 289 -22.73 -19.45 6.77
N ALA A 290 -22.98 -18.15 6.85
CA ALA A 290 -24.16 -17.53 6.25
C ALA A 290 -24.14 -17.65 4.71
N LEU A 291 -22.97 -17.43 4.10
CA LEU A 291 -22.74 -17.70 2.67
C LEU A 291 -22.99 -19.16 2.32
N GLU A 292 -22.38 -20.11 3.05
CA GLU A 292 -22.51 -21.55 2.80
C GLU A 292 -23.95 -22.04 2.84
N LYS A 293 -24.79 -21.46 3.72
CA LYS A 293 -26.21 -21.78 3.83
C LYS A 293 -26.98 -21.45 2.54
N GLN A 294 -26.59 -20.38 1.86
CA GLN A 294 -27.22 -19.95 0.60
C GLN A 294 -26.52 -20.59 -0.62
N TYR A 295 -25.20 -20.76 -0.53
CA TYR A 295 -24.29 -21.18 -1.60
C TYR A 295 -23.33 -22.25 -1.06
N PRO A 296 -23.70 -23.54 -1.08
CA PRO A 296 -22.94 -24.64 -0.48
C PRO A 296 -21.50 -24.80 -1.00
N GLU A 297 -21.20 -24.23 -2.16
CA GLU A 297 -19.83 -24.17 -2.72
C GLU A 297 -18.85 -23.41 -1.84
N TYR A 298 -19.32 -22.46 -1.01
CA TYR A 298 -18.49 -21.69 -0.06
C TYR A 298 -18.22 -22.45 1.26
N SER A 299 -17.92 -23.75 1.15
CA SER A 299 -17.56 -24.59 2.29
C SER A 299 -16.26 -24.11 2.95
N LYS A 300 -16.06 -24.49 4.22
CA LYS A 300 -14.89 -24.06 5.00
C LYS A 300 -13.56 -24.46 4.34
N GLU A 301 -13.52 -25.65 3.77
CA GLU A 301 -12.31 -26.22 3.14
C GLU A 301 -11.99 -25.52 1.82
N ARG A 302 -13.03 -25.00 1.14
CA ARG A 302 -12.95 -24.44 -0.20
C ARG A 302 -13.02 -22.93 -0.25
N THR A 303 -13.08 -22.23 0.89
CA THR A 303 -13.25 -20.77 0.88
C THR A 303 -12.12 -20.08 1.61
N ILE A 304 -11.56 -19.04 0.97
CA ILE A 304 -10.71 -18.04 1.62
C ILE A 304 -11.56 -16.79 1.82
N MET A 305 -11.63 -16.32 3.05
CA MET A 305 -12.27 -15.06 3.40
C MET A 305 -11.17 -14.03 3.68
N THR A 306 -11.20 -12.91 2.97
CA THR A 306 -10.23 -11.82 3.14
C THR A 306 -10.97 -10.51 3.38
N TYR A 307 -10.60 -9.78 4.42
CA TYR A 307 -11.12 -8.43 4.67
C TYR A 307 -10.36 -7.39 3.85
N ASP A 308 -11.08 -6.47 3.20
CA ASP A 308 -10.52 -5.30 2.52
C ASP A 308 -10.66 -4.06 3.42
N LYS A 309 -9.62 -3.21 3.40
CA LYS A 309 -9.52 -1.99 4.19
C LYS A 309 -10.69 -1.03 3.99
N ARG A 310 -11.42 -1.09 2.85
CA ARG A 310 -12.64 -0.30 2.58
C ARG A 310 -13.90 -0.84 3.26
N HIS A 311 -13.77 -1.77 4.20
CA HIS A 311 -14.87 -2.38 4.94
C HIS A 311 -15.81 -3.25 4.10
N PHE A 312 -15.21 -4.18 3.36
CA PHE A 312 -15.94 -5.29 2.75
C PHE A 312 -15.11 -6.57 2.82
N VAL A 313 -15.74 -7.71 2.56
CA VAL A 313 -15.08 -9.02 2.58
C VAL A 313 -15.06 -9.61 1.19
N VAL A 314 -13.96 -10.26 0.80
CA VAL A 314 -13.84 -11.05 -0.42
C VAL A 314 -13.90 -12.52 -0.05
N ALA A 315 -14.87 -13.23 -0.62
CA ALA A 315 -15.00 -14.68 -0.52
C ALA A 315 -14.48 -15.34 -1.80
N MET A 316 -13.33 -16.02 -1.70
CA MET A 316 -12.69 -16.69 -2.83
C MET A 316 -12.78 -18.20 -2.70
N LEU A 317 -13.26 -18.88 -3.74
CA LEU A 317 -13.24 -20.33 -3.79
C LEU A 317 -11.82 -20.83 -4.12
N LYS A 318 -11.24 -21.62 -3.22
CA LYS A 318 -10.05 -22.43 -3.49
C LYS A 318 -10.41 -23.46 -4.55
N SER A 319 -9.67 -23.43 -5.65
CA SER A 319 -9.57 -24.61 -6.51
C SER A 319 -8.93 -25.74 -5.73
N SER A 320 -9.34 -26.99 -5.95
CA SER A 320 -8.66 -28.14 -5.37
C SER A 320 -7.22 -28.17 -5.87
N GLU A 321 -6.23 -28.11 -4.96
CA GLU A 321 -4.80 -28.20 -5.27
C GLU A 321 -4.40 -29.52 -5.97
N LYS A 322 -5.30 -30.52 -6.00
CA LYS A 322 -5.07 -31.81 -6.65
C LYS A 322 -6.13 -32.08 -7.73
N GLY A 323 -5.66 -32.26 -8.97
CA GLY A 323 -6.44 -32.88 -10.04
C GLY A 323 -7.47 -31.99 -10.75
N ALA A 324 -7.35 -30.67 -10.68
CA ALA A 324 -8.18 -29.79 -11.49
C ALA A 324 -7.80 -29.93 -12.98
N THR A 325 -8.68 -30.49 -13.79
CA THR A 325 -8.60 -30.37 -15.25
C THR A 325 -9.12 -29.00 -15.63
N ILE A 326 -8.23 -28.10 -16.07
CA ILE A 326 -8.64 -26.81 -16.62
C ILE A 326 -9.17 -27.08 -18.04
N VAL A 327 -10.49 -27.13 -18.16
CA VAL A 327 -11.16 -27.19 -19.46
C VAL A 327 -11.36 -25.76 -19.93
N SER A 328 -10.60 -25.36 -20.95
CA SER A 328 -10.79 -24.07 -21.61
C SER A 328 -12.09 -24.08 -22.42
N CYS A 329 -12.85 -22.99 -22.36
CA CYS A 329 -13.99 -22.74 -23.24
C CYS A 329 -13.58 -22.10 -24.59
N ARG A 330 -12.28 -21.86 -24.81
CA ARG A 330 -11.72 -21.27 -26.02
C ARG A 330 -10.80 -22.27 -26.73
N ASP A 331 -11.08 -22.54 -27.99
CA ASP A 331 -10.25 -23.39 -28.85
C ASP A 331 -8.81 -22.84 -28.93
N GLY A 332 -7.82 -23.74 -28.87
CA GLY A 332 -6.39 -23.40 -28.86
C GLY A 332 -5.84 -22.93 -27.51
N PHE A 333 -6.69 -22.68 -26.51
CA PHE A 333 -6.27 -22.41 -25.12
C PHE A 333 -6.38 -23.70 -24.31
N HIS A 334 -5.31 -24.11 -23.66
CA HIS A 334 -5.36 -25.20 -22.66
C HIS A 334 -4.24 -25.03 -21.64
N ARG A 335 -4.44 -25.59 -20.45
CA ARG A 335 -3.42 -25.60 -19.40
C ARG A 335 -3.16 -27.03 -18.96
N GLU A 336 -1.89 -27.40 -18.92
CA GLU A 336 -1.42 -28.64 -18.33
C GLU A 336 -0.63 -28.33 -17.06
N VAL A 337 -0.92 -29.07 -15.99
CA VAL A 337 -0.19 -28.97 -14.73
C VAL A 337 0.43 -30.33 -14.44
N THR A 338 1.75 -30.34 -14.30
CA THR A 338 2.52 -31.55 -13.98
C THR A 338 3.31 -31.33 -12.70
N GLU A 339 3.92 -32.38 -12.16
CA GLU A 339 4.83 -32.27 -10.99
C GLU A 339 6.04 -31.35 -11.27
N ASN A 340 6.38 -31.14 -12.55
CA ASN A 340 7.56 -30.38 -12.97
C ASN A 340 7.28 -28.92 -13.30
N GLY A 341 6.01 -28.50 -13.34
CA GLY A 341 5.63 -27.15 -13.73
C GLY A 341 4.26 -27.03 -14.39
N VAL A 342 4.00 -25.85 -14.96
CA VAL A 342 2.77 -25.49 -15.65
C VAL A 342 3.06 -25.16 -17.10
N THR A 343 2.32 -25.78 -18.01
CA THR A 343 2.33 -25.44 -19.43
C THR A 343 1.01 -24.79 -19.82
N GLU A 344 1.12 -23.64 -20.48
CA GLU A 344 0.02 -22.80 -20.92
C GLU A 344 0.09 -22.64 -22.41
N TYR A 345 -0.96 -23.10 -23.08
CA TYR A 345 -1.05 -23.07 -24.52
C TYR A 345 -1.94 -21.92 -24.96
N ARG A 346 -1.49 -21.26 -26.01
CA ARG A 346 -2.19 -20.23 -26.74
C ARG A 346 -2.22 -20.65 -28.22
N PRO A 347 -3.20 -20.13 -28.98
CA PRO A 347 -3.23 -20.30 -30.43
C PRO A 347 -1.89 -20.01 -31.13
N TYR A 348 -1.14 -19.00 -30.66
CA TYR A 348 0.13 -18.59 -31.26
C TYR A 348 1.39 -19.27 -30.69
N GLY A 349 1.30 -19.97 -29.55
CA GLY A 349 2.48 -20.55 -28.91
C GLY A 349 2.21 -21.12 -27.53
N LYS A 350 3.23 -21.75 -26.94
CA LYS A 350 3.16 -22.32 -25.59
C LYS A 350 4.15 -21.68 -24.63
N PHE A 351 3.73 -21.54 -23.38
CA PHE A 351 4.46 -20.99 -22.24
C PHE A 351 4.68 -22.12 -21.24
N GLU A 352 5.93 -22.42 -20.90
CA GLU A 352 6.33 -23.50 -20.01
C GLU A 352 7.03 -22.88 -18.79
N LEU A 353 6.36 -22.90 -17.64
CA LEU A 353 6.94 -22.45 -16.36
C LEU A 353 7.32 -23.66 -15.52
N THR A 354 8.61 -23.81 -15.28
CA THR A 354 9.14 -24.89 -14.44
C THR A 354 8.97 -24.60 -12.95
N GLY A 355 9.01 -25.65 -12.11
CA GLY A 355 8.95 -25.51 -10.65
C GLY A 355 10.05 -24.64 -10.02
N ASN A 356 11.12 -24.33 -10.76
CA ASN A 356 12.21 -23.43 -10.35
C ASN A 356 11.99 -21.98 -10.81
N ASN A 357 10.78 -21.62 -11.24
CA ASN A 357 10.42 -20.28 -11.69
C ASN A 357 11.18 -19.83 -12.96
N GLN A 358 11.46 -20.76 -13.87
CA GLN A 358 12.03 -20.46 -15.19
C GLN A 358 10.95 -20.61 -16.27
N LEU A 359 10.82 -19.57 -17.10
CA LEU A 359 9.87 -19.51 -18.21
C LEU A 359 10.56 -19.82 -19.54
N ALA A 360 9.94 -20.67 -20.34
CA ALA A 360 10.27 -20.87 -21.74
C ALA A 360 9.03 -20.66 -22.61
N PHE A 361 9.18 -19.93 -23.70
CA PHE A 361 8.16 -19.70 -24.70
C PHE A 361 8.61 -20.26 -26.05
N SER A 362 7.66 -20.84 -26.79
CA SER A 362 7.89 -21.25 -28.19
C SER A 362 6.66 -20.99 -29.03
N LEU A 363 6.87 -20.49 -30.25
CA LEU A 363 5.82 -20.37 -31.27
C LEU A 363 5.38 -21.77 -31.72
N ASN A 364 4.10 -21.93 -32.02
CA ASN A 364 3.60 -23.16 -32.62
C ASN A 364 4.23 -23.35 -34.01
N THR A 365 4.54 -24.59 -34.39
CA THR A 365 5.35 -24.88 -35.60
C THR A 365 4.65 -24.49 -36.90
N ASP A 366 3.33 -24.47 -36.90
CA ASP A 366 2.42 -24.07 -37.97
C ASP A 366 1.99 -22.60 -37.91
N GLN A 367 2.42 -21.86 -36.88
CA GLN A 367 2.03 -20.46 -36.71
C GLN A 367 2.70 -19.56 -37.75
N LEU A 368 1.91 -18.71 -38.40
CA LEU A 368 2.41 -17.65 -39.25
C LEU A 368 3.16 -16.62 -38.38
N LYS A 369 4.39 -16.28 -38.76
CA LYS A 369 5.11 -15.15 -38.16
C LYS A 369 4.33 -13.85 -38.38
N ILE A 370 4.48 -12.91 -37.45
CA ILE A 370 3.82 -11.60 -37.51
C ILE A 370 4.38 -10.84 -38.73
N PRO A 371 3.55 -10.31 -39.64
CA PRO A 371 4.05 -9.59 -40.80
C PRO A 371 4.94 -8.40 -40.40
N LYS A 372 6.13 -8.28 -41.00
CA LYS A 372 7.05 -7.13 -40.76
C LYS A 372 6.41 -5.77 -40.99
N LYS A 373 5.40 -5.69 -41.84
CA LYS A 373 4.63 -4.47 -42.04
C LYS A 373 4.03 -3.95 -40.72
N LEU A 374 3.49 -4.84 -39.88
CA LEU A 374 2.93 -4.44 -38.58
C LEU A 374 4.01 -3.89 -37.65
N LEU A 375 5.25 -4.41 -37.71
CA LEU A 375 6.37 -3.82 -36.99
C LEU A 375 6.66 -2.40 -37.47
N SER A 376 6.64 -2.16 -38.79
CA SER A 376 6.75 -0.80 -39.35
C SER A 376 5.63 0.10 -38.86
N ASP A 377 4.38 -0.38 -38.90
CA ASP A 377 3.21 0.38 -38.48
C ASP A 377 3.29 0.77 -36.99
N ILE A 378 3.79 -0.12 -36.12
CA ILE A 378 4.06 0.17 -34.69
C ILE A 378 5.08 1.30 -34.56
N ILE A 379 6.23 1.16 -35.23
CA ILE A 379 7.31 2.15 -35.14
C ILE A 379 6.84 3.51 -35.66
N ASP A 380 6.15 3.53 -36.80
CA ASP A 380 5.64 4.76 -37.41
C ASP A 380 4.60 5.43 -36.52
N ARG A 381 3.73 4.63 -35.87
CA ARG A 381 2.76 5.16 -34.89
C ARG A 381 3.46 5.79 -33.69
N PHE A 382 4.50 5.17 -33.15
CA PHE A 382 5.25 5.70 -32.01
C PHE A 382 6.10 6.92 -32.37
N ARG A 383 6.55 7.04 -33.62
CA ARG A 383 7.24 8.24 -34.12
C ARG A 383 6.35 9.48 -34.22
N MET A 384 5.03 9.33 -34.27
CA MET A 384 4.12 10.48 -34.39
C MET A 384 4.21 11.45 -33.21
N ASP A 385 4.52 10.95 -32.01
CA ASP A 385 4.76 11.77 -30.81
C ASP A 385 5.80 11.07 -29.93
N ILE A 386 7.09 11.30 -30.21
CA ILE A 386 8.20 10.67 -29.47
C ILE A 386 8.38 11.22 -28.04
N HIS A 387 7.65 12.28 -27.68
CA HIS A 387 7.71 12.91 -26.35
C HIS A 387 6.65 12.38 -25.40
N LYS A 388 5.84 11.41 -25.85
CA LYS A 388 4.88 10.70 -25.01
C LYS A 388 5.00 9.21 -25.25
N GLU A 389 4.72 8.44 -24.21
CA GLU A 389 4.51 7.02 -24.38
C GLU A 389 3.24 6.75 -25.20
N CYS A 390 3.12 5.57 -25.75
CA CYS A 390 1.97 5.14 -26.52
C CYS A 390 1.88 3.63 -26.41
N ALA A 391 0.67 3.11 -26.25
CA ALA A 391 0.38 1.70 -26.17
C ALA A 391 -0.37 1.23 -27.43
N LEU A 392 -0.05 0.02 -27.86
CA LEU A 392 -0.72 -0.72 -28.93
C LEU A 392 -0.93 -2.16 -28.48
N GLN A 393 -1.92 -2.81 -29.06
CA GLN A 393 -2.22 -4.21 -28.82
C GLN A 393 -2.20 -4.96 -30.15
N LEU A 394 -1.52 -6.11 -30.19
CA LEU A 394 -1.50 -6.99 -31.34
C LEU A 394 -2.50 -8.13 -31.13
N PHE A 395 -3.47 -8.22 -32.03
CA PHE A 395 -4.50 -9.26 -32.03
C PHE A 395 -4.30 -10.24 -33.18
N MET A 396 -4.72 -11.48 -32.97
CA MET A 396 -4.79 -12.53 -33.97
C MET A 396 -6.25 -12.95 -34.21
N THR A 397 -6.57 -13.25 -35.46
CA THR A 397 -7.89 -13.75 -35.86
C THR A 397 -8.13 -15.17 -35.34
N LYS A 398 -9.38 -15.54 -35.08
CA LYS A 398 -9.75 -16.88 -34.59
C LYS A 398 -9.43 -18.01 -35.55
N ASP A 399 -9.30 -17.72 -36.84
CA ASP A 399 -8.86 -18.68 -37.85
C ASP A 399 -7.33 -18.78 -37.96
N GLU A 400 -6.60 -18.06 -37.09
CA GLU A 400 -5.13 -18.07 -36.96
C GLU A 400 -4.37 -17.61 -38.22
N LYS A 401 -5.08 -16.99 -39.18
CA LYS A 401 -4.53 -16.59 -40.48
C LYS A 401 -4.06 -15.15 -40.57
N GLY A 402 -4.37 -14.31 -39.58
CA GLY A 402 -4.10 -12.88 -39.65
C GLY A 402 -3.80 -12.23 -38.32
N TYR A 403 -2.99 -11.18 -38.38
CA TYR A 403 -2.69 -10.29 -37.28
C TYR A 403 -3.13 -8.87 -37.60
N TRP A 404 -3.49 -8.11 -36.58
CA TRP A 404 -3.84 -6.71 -36.73
C TRP A 404 -3.54 -5.92 -35.46
N LEU A 405 -3.34 -4.61 -35.61
CA LEU A 405 -3.02 -3.69 -34.51
C LEU A 405 -4.27 -2.95 -34.07
N TYR A 406 -4.45 -2.87 -32.76
CA TYR A 406 -5.47 -2.08 -32.12
C TYR A 406 -4.80 -1.02 -31.24
N GLU A 407 -5.22 0.22 -31.40
CA GLU A 407 -4.85 1.29 -30.48
C GLU A 407 -5.96 1.45 -29.44
N PRO A 408 -5.71 1.07 -28.16
CA PRO A 408 -6.70 1.23 -27.12
C PRO A 408 -6.93 2.70 -26.78
N LYS A 409 -8.09 3.00 -26.17
CA LYS A 409 -8.28 4.30 -25.54
C LYS A 409 -7.23 4.45 -24.44
N GLN A 410 -6.43 5.51 -24.52
CA GLN A 410 -5.25 5.65 -23.69
C GLN A 410 -4.97 7.09 -23.28
N ARG A 411 -4.38 7.24 -22.10
CA ARG A 411 -3.82 8.48 -21.58
C ARG A 411 -2.31 8.31 -21.47
N ALA A 412 -1.59 9.09 -22.25
CA ALA A 412 -0.15 9.05 -22.33
C ALA A 412 0.49 10.33 -21.80
N VAL A 413 1.54 10.16 -21.01
CA VAL A 413 2.46 11.22 -20.58
C VAL A 413 3.89 10.81 -20.96
N LEU A 414 4.89 11.64 -20.61
CA LEU A 414 6.29 11.44 -21.03
C LEU A 414 6.89 10.07 -20.62
N ASN A 415 6.47 9.53 -19.48
CA ASN A 415 7.09 8.37 -18.83
C ASN A 415 6.06 7.35 -18.31
N ALA A 416 4.84 7.41 -18.83
CA ALA A 416 3.79 6.45 -18.51
C ALA A 416 2.68 6.50 -19.56
N VAL A 417 2.16 5.33 -19.92
CA VAL A 417 0.92 5.17 -20.65
C VAL A 417 -0.05 4.29 -19.87
N THR A 418 -1.29 4.73 -19.75
CA THR A 418 -2.39 3.93 -19.19
C THR A 418 -3.47 3.77 -20.24
N PHE A 419 -3.97 2.55 -20.44
CA PHE A 419 -4.99 2.29 -21.45
C PHE A 419 -6.12 1.39 -20.96
N GLU A 420 -7.29 1.54 -21.55
CA GLU A 420 -8.48 0.75 -21.24
C GLU A 420 -8.48 -0.58 -22.01
N ARG A 421 -8.70 -1.68 -21.29
CA ARG A 421 -8.86 -3.02 -21.90
C ARG A 421 -10.22 -3.15 -22.58
N ASN A 422 -10.22 -3.66 -23.81
CA ASN A 422 -11.46 -3.96 -24.52
C ASN A 422 -11.77 -5.46 -24.44
N TYR A 423 -12.50 -5.87 -23.41
CA TYR A 423 -12.81 -7.28 -23.16
C TYR A 423 -13.64 -7.93 -24.26
N ASN A 424 -14.55 -7.19 -24.90
CA ASN A 424 -15.32 -7.69 -26.04
C ASN A 424 -14.39 -8.07 -27.21
N LEU A 425 -13.35 -7.26 -27.44
CA LEU A 425 -12.36 -7.54 -28.47
C LEU A 425 -11.48 -8.73 -28.11
N GLU A 426 -11.12 -8.90 -26.83
CA GLU A 426 -10.39 -10.07 -26.32
C GLU A 426 -11.26 -11.35 -26.28
N GLU A 427 -12.58 -11.26 -26.43
CA GLU A 427 -13.49 -12.39 -26.69
C GLU A 427 -13.61 -12.71 -28.18
N GLU A 428 -13.59 -11.69 -29.03
CA GLU A 428 -13.71 -11.83 -30.48
C GLU A 428 -12.39 -12.27 -31.14
N TYR A 429 -11.25 -11.85 -30.60
CA TYR A 429 -9.90 -12.08 -31.11
C TYR A 429 -8.94 -12.54 -30.02
N VAL A 430 -7.81 -13.11 -30.43
CA VAL A 430 -6.75 -13.55 -29.51
C VAL A 430 -5.78 -12.40 -29.30
N LEU A 431 -5.70 -11.86 -28.09
CA LEU A 431 -4.65 -10.91 -27.73
C LEU A 431 -3.31 -11.65 -27.65
N VAL A 432 -2.35 -11.24 -28.47
CA VAL A 432 -1.03 -11.86 -28.58
C VAL A 432 0.02 -11.10 -27.80
N MET A 433 0.01 -9.77 -27.94
CA MET A 433 1.08 -8.91 -27.43
C MET A 433 0.53 -7.56 -26.98
N ASP A 434 0.96 -7.11 -25.80
CA ASP A 434 0.84 -5.71 -25.40
C ASP A 434 2.17 -5.00 -25.73
N ILE A 435 2.07 -3.81 -26.32
CA ILE A 435 3.20 -3.08 -26.87
C ILE A 435 3.16 -1.66 -26.35
N HIS A 436 4.26 -1.12 -25.83
CA HIS A 436 4.34 0.30 -25.47
C HIS A 436 5.63 0.96 -25.94
N SER A 437 5.57 2.29 -26.05
CA SER A 437 6.74 3.12 -26.37
C SER A 437 7.30 3.79 -25.13
N HIS A 438 8.62 3.93 -25.10
CA HIS A 438 9.36 4.78 -24.16
C HIS A 438 9.71 6.15 -24.78
N GLY A 439 9.30 6.40 -26.03
CA GLY A 439 9.66 7.60 -26.77
C GLY A 439 11.18 7.77 -26.84
N THR A 440 11.68 8.93 -26.41
CA THR A 440 13.13 9.21 -26.35
C THR A 440 13.87 8.52 -25.20
N LEU A 441 13.18 7.82 -24.29
CA LEU A 441 13.81 7.15 -23.15
C LEU A 441 14.42 5.80 -23.55
N PRO A 442 15.40 5.28 -22.77
CA PRO A 442 16.04 4.01 -23.07
C PRO A 442 15.09 2.82 -23.12
N THR A 443 15.36 1.87 -24.02
CA THR A 443 14.53 0.66 -24.20
C THR A 443 14.85 -0.41 -23.15
N PHE A 444 14.04 -0.49 -22.09
CA PHE A 444 14.11 -1.54 -21.06
C PHE A 444 12.74 -1.75 -20.42
N PHE A 445 12.53 -2.89 -19.75
CA PHE A 445 11.34 -3.09 -18.92
C PHE A 445 11.63 -2.62 -17.49
N SER A 446 10.83 -1.69 -16.99
CA SER A 446 10.94 -1.08 -15.66
C SER A 446 10.32 -1.96 -14.56
N ASP A 447 10.53 -1.58 -13.30
CA ASP A 447 9.91 -2.24 -12.15
C ASP A 447 8.38 -2.09 -12.15
N ILE A 448 7.85 -1.01 -12.72
CA ILE A 448 6.40 -0.79 -12.87
C ILE A 448 5.86 -1.75 -13.93
N ASP A 449 6.52 -1.86 -15.08
CA ASP A 449 6.14 -2.80 -16.14
C ASP A 449 6.14 -4.24 -15.60
N ASN A 450 7.14 -4.61 -14.81
CA ASN A 450 7.20 -5.94 -14.19
C ASN A 450 6.04 -6.21 -13.21
N GLN A 451 5.53 -5.17 -12.54
CA GLN A 451 4.41 -5.30 -11.61
C GLN A 451 3.06 -5.40 -12.34
N ASP A 452 2.92 -4.73 -13.47
CA ASP A 452 1.69 -4.63 -14.24
C ASP A 452 1.55 -5.78 -15.27
N GLU A 453 2.65 -6.21 -15.90
CA GLU A 453 2.72 -7.22 -16.97
C GLU A 453 2.74 -8.67 -16.45
N LYS A 454 1.84 -9.01 -15.53
CA LYS A 454 1.78 -10.37 -14.94
C LYS A 454 0.99 -11.38 -15.78
N GLY A 455 0.27 -10.91 -16.80
CA GLY A 455 -0.55 -11.73 -17.67
C GLY A 455 0.27 -12.70 -18.54
N ILE A 456 -0.38 -13.76 -19.02
CA ILE A 456 0.22 -14.79 -19.89
C ILE A 456 0.13 -14.33 -21.35
N ARG A 457 1.18 -13.67 -21.84
CA ARG A 457 1.26 -13.09 -23.20
C ARG A 457 2.69 -12.62 -23.55
N LEU A 458 2.86 -12.07 -24.74
CA LEU A 458 4.08 -11.37 -25.13
C LEU A 458 3.99 -9.88 -24.77
N TYR A 459 5.13 -9.27 -24.48
CA TYR A 459 5.27 -7.85 -24.19
C TYR A 459 6.41 -7.26 -25.01
N MET A 460 6.19 -6.11 -25.63
CA MET A 460 7.20 -5.43 -26.43
C MET A 460 7.31 -3.96 -26.05
N VAL A 461 8.53 -3.50 -25.83
CA VAL A 461 8.84 -2.09 -25.59
C VAL A 461 9.71 -1.55 -26.72
N VAL A 462 9.39 -0.34 -27.19
CA VAL A 462 10.14 0.37 -28.22
C VAL A 462 10.56 1.75 -27.71
N GLY A 463 11.85 2.04 -27.68
CA GLY A 463 12.37 3.30 -27.16
C GLY A 463 13.59 3.76 -27.95
N ASP A 464 14.39 4.62 -27.34
CA ASP A 464 15.59 5.21 -27.95
C ASP A 464 15.31 5.98 -29.26
N PHE A 465 14.12 6.61 -29.37
CA PHE A 465 13.82 7.48 -30.50
C PHE A 465 14.65 8.79 -30.46
N SER A 466 15.02 9.30 -31.63
CA SER A 466 15.75 10.57 -31.79
C SER A 466 15.04 11.50 -32.77
N GLU A 467 14.99 12.79 -32.46
CA GLU A 467 14.53 13.82 -33.41
C GLU A 467 15.46 13.96 -34.63
N SER A 468 16.75 13.68 -34.42
CA SER A 468 17.81 13.94 -35.41
C SER A 468 18.16 12.74 -36.28
N ASP A 469 17.73 11.54 -35.88
CA ASP A 469 17.94 10.30 -36.62
C ASP A 469 16.64 9.50 -36.66
N SER A 470 15.98 9.50 -37.82
CA SER A 470 14.75 8.77 -38.02
C SER A 470 14.91 7.25 -37.89
N ASN A 471 16.13 6.71 -38.00
CA ASN A 471 16.40 5.28 -37.81
C ASN A 471 16.77 4.91 -36.37
N SER A 472 16.88 5.89 -35.48
CA SER A 472 17.13 5.64 -34.06
C SER A 472 15.89 5.08 -33.39
N PHE A 473 15.93 3.79 -33.05
CA PHE A 473 15.02 3.11 -32.13
C PHE A 473 15.65 1.79 -31.69
N ASN A 474 15.20 1.26 -30.57
CA ASN A 474 15.54 -0.07 -30.11
C ASN A 474 14.27 -0.80 -29.66
N ILE A 475 14.28 -2.13 -29.74
CA ILE A 475 13.11 -2.97 -29.43
C ILE A 475 13.56 -4.04 -28.45
N LYS A 476 12.75 -4.26 -27.41
CA LYS A 476 12.84 -5.47 -26.59
C LYS A 476 11.51 -6.20 -26.58
N LEU A 477 11.59 -7.51 -26.70
CA LEU A 477 10.46 -8.42 -26.67
C LEU A 477 10.68 -9.44 -25.56
N ARG A 478 9.62 -9.76 -24.81
CA ARG A 478 9.64 -10.82 -23.80
C ARG A 478 8.33 -11.60 -23.78
N ALA A 479 8.40 -12.85 -23.36
CA ALA A 479 7.23 -13.59 -22.89
C ALA A 479 7.08 -13.39 -21.38
N GLY A 480 5.84 -13.27 -20.90
CA GLY A 480 5.54 -13.23 -19.48
C GLY A 480 4.47 -14.24 -19.07
N MET A 481 4.64 -14.81 -17.88
CA MET A 481 3.67 -15.68 -17.22
C MET A 481 3.82 -15.57 -15.71
N ASN A 482 2.77 -15.15 -15.00
CA ASN A 482 2.75 -14.99 -13.54
C ASN A 482 3.87 -14.08 -13.00
N GLY A 483 4.26 -13.04 -13.75
CA GLY A 483 5.36 -12.14 -13.38
C GLY A 483 6.76 -12.75 -13.54
N VAL A 484 6.88 -13.91 -14.21
CA VAL A 484 8.15 -14.49 -14.66
C VAL A 484 8.30 -14.19 -16.14
N PHE A 485 9.51 -13.82 -16.56
CA PHE A 485 9.76 -13.34 -17.91
C PHE A 485 10.89 -14.10 -18.62
N GLN A 486 10.81 -14.18 -19.94
CA GLN A 486 11.87 -14.65 -20.82
C GLN A 486 12.08 -13.62 -21.94
N ASP A 487 13.30 -13.10 -22.08
CA ASP A 487 13.64 -12.25 -23.22
C ASP A 487 13.68 -13.05 -24.52
N LEU A 488 13.14 -12.46 -25.59
CA LEU A 488 12.97 -13.09 -26.88
C LEU A 488 13.59 -12.24 -28.00
N PRO A 489 14.25 -12.86 -28.99
CA PRO A 489 14.73 -12.16 -30.19
C PRO A 489 13.56 -11.76 -31.09
N VAL A 490 13.49 -10.50 -31.51
CA VAL A 490 12.38 -9.94 -32.31
C VAL A 490 12.29 -10.61 -33.69
N GLU A 491 13.44 -10.97 -34.27
CA GLU A 491 13.59 -11.53 -35.61
C GLU A 491 12.94 -12.92 -35.75
N ASP A 492 12.79 -13.63 -34.63
CA ASP A 492 12.13 -14.93 -34.61
C ASP A 492 10.61 -14.81 -34.77
N PHE A 493 10.05 -13.62 -34.51
CA PHE A 493 8.60 -13.39 -34.45
C PHE A 493 8.05 -12.59 -35.63
N PHE A 494 8.85 -11.70 -36.23
CA PHE A 494 8.44 -10.87 -37.35
C PHE A 494 9.06 -11.32 -38.68
N ALA A 495 8.25 -11.60 -39.71
CA ALA A 495 8.70 -12.09 -41.03
C ALA A 495 8.31 -11.20 -42.21
#